data_AF-A0A1W1XES2-F1
#
_entry.id   AF-A0A1W1XES2-F1
#
_cell.length_a   1.000
_cell.length_b   1.000
_cell.length_c   1.000
_cell.angle_alpha   90.00
_cell.angle_beta   90.00
_cell.angle_gamma   90.00
#
_symmetry.space_group_name_H-M   'P 1'
#
loop_
_entity.id
_entity.type
_entity.pdbx_description
1 polymer ?
#
loop_
_entity_poly.entity_id
_entity_poly.type
_entity_poly.pdbx_seq_one_letter_code
_entity_poly.pdbx_strand_id
1 'polypeptide(L)' 'MKYEKIKNQINKYMESYIKLWEFSGSIAAIKDGEILFKKAYGYANIEHKVKTILILNIKYGLLQSNLQL' A
#
# COMPACT_ATOMS: atom_id res chain seq x y z
N MET A 1 0.99 -18.72 0.60
CA MET A 1 0.83 -17.70 1.67
C MET A 1 -0.64 -17.34 1.86
N LYS A 2 -1.06 -17.01 3.09
CA LYS A 2 -2.46 -16.82 3.57
C LYS A 2 -3.33 -15.89 2.71
N TYR A 3 -2.75 -14.95 1.97
CA TYR A 3 -3.48 -13.91 1.23
C TYR A 3 -3.10 -13.78 -0.25
N GLU A 4 -2.47 -14.81 -0.83
CA GLU A 4 -1.94 -14.72 -2.21
C GLU A 4 -3.01 -14.40 -3.25
N LYS A 5 -4.22 -14.97 -3.09
CA LYS A 5 -5.37 -14.69 -3.98
C LYS A 5 -5.75 -13.20 -3.97
N ILE A 6 -5.81 -12.60 -2.78
CA ILE A 6 -6.18 -11.18 -2.61
C ILE A 6 -5.10 -10.27 -3.17
N LYS A 7 -3.82 -10.56 -2.86
CA LYS A 7 -2.67 -9.84 -3.42
C LYS A 7 -2.70 -9.82 -4.94
N ASN A 8 -2.98 -10.98 -5.56
CA ASN A 8 -3.07 -11.10 -7.01
C ASN A 8 -4.27 -10.35 -7.61
N GLN A 9 -5.43 -10.35 -6.93
CA GLN A 9 -6.59 -9.57 -7.35
C GLN A 9 -6.32 -8.07 -7.30
N ILE A 10 -5.73 -7.56 -6.21
CA ILE A 10 -5.34 -6.15 -6.08
C ILE A 10 -4.35 -5.77 -7.17
N ASN A 11 -3.32 -6.59 -7.40
CA ASN A 11 -2.34 -6.32 -8.45
C ASN A 11 -3.00 -6.27 -9.84
N LYS A 12 -3.82 -7.27 -10.18
CA LYS A 12 -4.51 -7.33 -11.49
C LYS A 12 -5.43 -6.13 -11.71
N TYR A 13 -6.19 -5.75 -10.68
CA TYR A 13 -7.06 -4.57 -10.73
C TYR A 13 -6.22 -3.31 -10.98
N MET A 14 -5.18 -3.08 -10.18
CA MET A 14 -4.35 -1.88 -10.31
C MET A 14 -3.63 -1.82 -11.65
N GLU A 15 -3.07 -2.93 -12.15
CA GLU A 15 -2.45 -2.99 -13.48
C GLU A 15 -3.43 -2.68 -14.62
N SER A 16 -4.72 -2.95 -14.43
CA SER A 16 -5.76 -2.60 -15.40
C SER A 16 -6.17 -1.14 -15.25
N TYR A 17 -6.35 -0.67 -14.02
CA TYR A 17 -6.76 0.69 -13.69
C TYR A 17 -5.74 1.74 -14.18
N ILE A 18 -4.45 1.54 -13.92
CA ILE A 18 -3.40 2.50 -14.31
C ILE A 18 -3.21 2.62 -15.83
N LYS A 19 -3.73 1.67 -16.62
CA LYS A 19 -3.71 1.74 -18.09
C LYS A 19 -4.85 2.60 -18.63
N LEU A 20 -5.92 2.73 -17.86
CA LEU A 20 -7.12 3.49 -18.24
C LEU A 20 -7.08 4.92 -17.70
N TRP A 21 -6.43 5.12 -16.55
CA TRP A 21 -6.35 6.40 -15.86
C TRP A 21 -4.95 6.66 -15.32
N GLU A 22 -4.51 7.92 -15.39
CA GLU A 22 -3.18 8.36 -14.94
C GLU A 22 -3.10 8.47 -13.40
N PHE A 23 -3.17 7.32 -12.73
CA PHE A 23 -2.97 7.29 -11.29
C PHE A 23 -1.48 7.44 -10.94
N SER A 24 -1.17 8.49 -10.17
CA SER A 24 0.12 8.67 -9.52
C SER A 24 -0.07 8.68 -8.00
N GLY A 25 0.60 7.77 -7.30
CA GLY A 25 0.43 7.62 -5.85
C GLY A 25 0.90 6.26 -5.33
N SER A 26 0.78 6.07 -4.02
CA SER A 26 1.16 4.82 -3.36
C SER A 26 -0.05 4.15 -2.73
N ILE A 27 -0.12 2.82 -2.81
CA ILE A 27 -1.20 2.01 -2.24
C ILE A 27 -0.58 0.96 -1.32
N ALA A 28 -1.19 0.77 -0.15
CA ALA A 28 -0.90 -0.34 0.75
C ALA A 28 -2.21 -0.97 1.24
N ALA A 29 -2.26 -2.31 1.26
CA ALA A 29 -3.33 -3.09 1.88
C ALA A 29 -2.74 -3.88 3.05
N ILE A 30 -3.34 -3.74 4.22
CA ILE A 30 -2.82 -4.26 5.49
C ILE A 30 -3.95 -5.00 6.21
N LYS A 31 -3.64 -6.19 6.74
CA LYS A 31 -4.59 -7.00 7.50
C LYS A 31 -3.89 -7.65 8.68
N ASP A 32 -4.45 -7.46 9.87
CA ASP A 32 -3.96 -8.05 11.12
C ASP A 32 -2.46 -7.74 11.36
N GLY A 33 -2.05 -6.50 11.09
CA GLY A 33 -0.65 -6.08 11.22
C GLY A 33 0.23 -6.42 10.00
N GLU A 34 -0.18 -7.36 9.15
CA GLU A 34 0.59 -7.82 8.00
C GLU A 34 0.31 -6.99 6.74
N ILE A 35 1.37 -6.63 6.02
CA ILE A 35 1.24 -5.98 4.71
C ILE A 35 0.92 -7.04 3.65
N LEU A 36 -0.28 -6.95 3.07
CA LEU A 36 -0.75 -7.86 2.02
C LEU A 36 -0.31 -7.43 0.63
N PHE A 37 -0.30 -6.11 0.39
CA PHE A 37 0.06 -5.50 -0.88
C PHE A 37 0.65 -4.12 -0.61
N LYS A 38 1.71 -3.74 -1.33
CA LYS A 38 2.23 -2.38 -1.31
C LYS A 38 2.90 -2.06 -2.65
N LYS A 39 2.56 -0.93 -3.27
CA LYS A 39 3.15 -0.49 -4.53
C LYS A 39 2.99 1.01 -4.72
N ALA A 40 4.00 1.63 -5.34
CA ALA A 40 3.95 3.00 -5.81
C ALA A 40 3.77 3.03 -7.33
N TYR A 41 3.05 4.03 -7.82
CA TYR A 41 2.68 4.23 -9.21
C TYR A 41 2.96 5.68 -9.62
N GLY A 42 3.30 5.86 -10.89
CA GLY A 42 3.47 7.18 -11.51
C GLY A 42 4.55 8.04 -10.86
N TYR A 43 4.28 9.35 -10.83
CA TYR A 43 5.23 10.37 -10.42
C TYR A 43 4.70 11.22 -9.26
N ALA A 44 5.54 11.45 -8.25
CA ALA A 44 5.27 12.43 -7.20
C ALA A 44 5.36 13.87 -7.74
N ASN A 45 6.14 14.08 -8.81
CA ASN A 45 6.15 15.30 -9.58
C ASN A 45 6.31 14.95 -11.07
N ILE A 46 5.28 15.22 -11.86
CA ILE A 46 5.24 14.87 -13.29
C ILE A 46 6.20 15.74 -14.09
N GLU A 47 6.21 17.05 -13.85
CA GLU A 47 7.04 18.03 -14.57
C GLU A 47 8.54 17.72 -14.44
N HIS A 48 8.97 17.36 -13.23
CA HIS A 48 10.36 17.03 -12.92
C HIS A 48 10.66 15.53 -13.01
N LYS A 49 9.70 14.71 -13.45
CA LYS A 49 9.81 13.24 -13.56
C LYS A 49 10.29 12.56 -12.27
N VAL A 50 9.90 13.09 -11.12
CA VAL A 50 10.21 12.50 -9.81
C VAL A 50 9.24 11.35 -9.56
N LYS A 51 9.73 10.11 -9.57
CA LYS A 51 8.89 8.92 -9.36
C LYS A 51 8.26 8.94 -7.97
N THR A 52 7.03 8.43 -7.86
CA THR A 52 6.44 8.16 -6.56
C THR A 52 7.28 7.12 -5.83
N ILE A 53 7.69 7.42 -4.60
CA ILE A 53 8.38 6.49 -3.72
C ILE A 53 7.38 5.97 -2.71
N LEU A 54 7.44 4.67 -2.45
CA LEU A 54 6.65 4.05 -1.39
C LEU A 54 7.31 4.32 -0.04
N ILE A 55 6.78 5.27 0.73
CA ILE A 55 7.18 5.49 2.12
C ILE A 55 6.01 5.04 3.00
N LEU A 56 6.18 3.92 3.69
CA LEU A 56 5.18 3.39 4.61
C LEU A 56 5.83 3.20 5.98
N ASN A 57 5.62 4.19 6.87
CA ASN A 57 6.02 4.10 8.28
C ASN A 57 4.83 3.59 9.10
N ILE A 58 4.66 2.27 9.18
CA ILE A 58 3.65 1.70 10.07
C ILE A 58 4.24 1.62 11.49
N LYS A 59 3.91 2.57 12.35
CA LYS A 59 4.14 2.45 13.80
C LYS A 59 2.89 1.86 14.45
N TYR A 60 2.93 0.58 14.79
CA TYR A 60 1.95 0.01 15.71
C TYR A 60 2.41 0.30 17.14
N GLY A 61 1.76 1.27 17.79
CA GLY A 61 1.79 1.36 19.25
C GLY A 61 0.77 0.38 19.80
N LEU A 62 1.20 -0.79 20.29
CA LEU A 62 0.41 -1.55 21.23
C LEU A 62 0.39 -0.74 22.53
N LEU A 63 -0.62 0.12 22.72
CA LEU A 63 -1.01 0.56 24.05
C LEU A 63 -1.57 -0.67 24.75
N GLN A 64 -0.72 -1.47 25.37
CA GLN A 64 -1.17 -2.33 26.46
C GLN A 64 -1.56 -1.40 27.60
N SER A 65 -2.85 -1.11 27.72
CA SER A 65 -3.40 -0.59 28.96
C SER A 65 -3.21 -1.68 30.01
N ASN A 66 -2.20 -1.54 30.86
CA ASN A 66 -2.10 -2.28 32.10
C ASN A 66 -3.28 -1.90 32.98
N LEU A 67 -4.42 -2.56 32.81
CA LEU A 67 -5.49 -2.56 33.79
C LEU A 67 -5.04 -3.53 34.89
N GLN A 68 -4.36 -2.99 35.91
CA GLN A 68 -4.20 -3.70 37.17
C GLN A 68 -5.58 -3.73 37.83
N LEU A 69 -6.19 -4.92 37.89
CA LEU A 69 -7.31 -5.23 38.77
C LEU A 69 -6.81 -5.43 40.20
#